data_AF-Q38Z01-F1
#
_entry.id   AF-Q38Z01-F1
#
_cell.length_a   1.000
_cell.length_b   1.000
_cell.length_c   1.000
_cell.angle_alpha   90.00
_cell.angle_beta   90.00
_cell.angle_gamma   90.00
#
_symmetry.space_group_name_H-M   'P 1'
#
loop_
_entity.id
_entity.type
_entity.pdbx_description
1 polymer ?
#
loop_
_entity_poly.entity_id
_entity_poly.type
_entity_poly.pdbx_seq_one_letter_code
_entity_poly.pdbx_strand_id
1 'polypeptide(L)'
;MTTDFEQEQTHLTTIYQQLTATLAAINDAQSQNHQAGNTIKAQITGEAKLNFDSYADNLDTFAALETINKEIDMLNLKTDSLIARKDETLRLLEQPYFAKITLTFPEETDSEDFYLGSASYTNQDGEPVIFDWRSPIADVYYQQTFGPTSYQANGRQIPVTLNQRRQFQIQADQLIDFFDTQIAIEDPLLLATLKEAKTTQMSAITATIQKEQNTIIRQQTTDHLLIDGIAGSGKTSVIFQRIAYLLYRQRKELALNEVLMISPNRLFQDYIAQVLPDLGEQTPVNLTLQQLLAQLLPEELADLPIAAQPVTPSN
;
A
#
# COMPACT_ATOMS: atom_id res chain seq x y z
N MET A 1 10.37 1.49 32.11
CA MET A 1 11.14 1.46 30.85
C MET A 1 11.48 0.03 30.45
N THR A 2 12.13 -0.78 31.29
CA THR A 2 12.43 -2.20 30.96
C THR A 2 11.19 -3.06 30.72
N THR A 3 10.13 -2.86 31.50
CA THR A 3 8.86 -3.62 31.38
C THR A 3 8.13 -3.36 30.06
N ASP A 4 8.02 -2.10 29.65
CA ASP A 4 7.30 -1.73 28.42
C ASP A 4 8.08 -2.20 27.20
N PHE A 5 9.41 -2.05 27.21
CA PHE A 5 10.26 -2.55 26.13
C PHE A 5 10.15 -4.08 25.98
N GLU A 6 10.17 -4.83 27.08
CA GLU A 6 9.99 -6.27 27.07
C GLU A 6 8.59 -6.68 26.56
N GLN A 7 7.54 -5.95 26.94
CA GLN A 7 6.18 -6.18 26.45
C GLN A 7 6.07 -5.94 24.95
N GLU A 8 6.59 -4.81 24.46
CA GLU A 8 6.56 -4.46 23.04
C GLU A 8 7.44 -5.43 22.21
N GLN A 9 8.60 -5.83 22.72
CA GLN A 9 9.43 -6.86 22.09
C GLN A 9 8.75 -8.23 22.07
N THR A 10 8.00 -8.58 23.11
CA THR A 10 7.22 -9.83 23.14
C THR A 10 6.11 -9.78 22.09
N HIS A 11 5.36 -8.68 22.04
CA HIS A 11 4.33 -8.47 21.03
C HIS A 11 4.90 -8.55 19.61
N LEU A 12 5.99 -7.83 19.33
CA LEU A 12 6.72 -7.88 18.06
C LEU A 12 7.12 -9.30 17.68
N THR A 13 7.71 -10.05 18.61
CA THR A 13 8.13 -11.44 18.39
C THR A 13 6.94 -12.31 17.96
N THR A 14 5.79 -12.17 18.65
CA THR A 14 4.58 -12.92 18.30
C THR A 14 4.09 -12.57 16.90
N ILE A 15 4.01 -11.28 16.56
CA ILE A 15 3.53 -10.85 15.23
C ILE A 15 4.49 -11.30 14.13
N TYR A 16 5.80 -11.20 14.36
CA TYR A 16 6.80 -11.64 13.39
C TYR A 16 6.74 -13.15 13.12
N GLN A 17 6.52 -13.96 14.16
CA GLN A 17 6.30 -15.40 14.01
C GLN A 17 5.05 -15.71 13.19
N GLN A 18 3.95 -14.98 13.43
CA GLN A 18 2.72 -15.14 12.66
C GLN A 18 2.91 -14.74 11.18
N LEU A 19 3.62 -13.63 10.91
CA LEU A 19 3.97 -13.20 9.55
C LEU A 19 4.84 -14.24 8.83
N THR A 20 5.83 -14.80 9.53
CA THR A 20 6.72 -15.84 8.98
C THR A 20 5.95 -17.12 8.64
N ALA A 21 5.05 -17.55 9.54
CA ALA A 21 4.16 -18.69 9.30
C ALA A 21 3.21 -18.43 8.12
N THR A 22 2.68 -17.21 8.01
CA THR A 22 1.84 -16.79 6.88
C THR A 22 2.63 -16.82 5.56
N LEU A 23 3.87 -16.33 5.55
CA LEU A 23 4.73 -16.37 4.36
C LEU A 23 5.00 -17.82 3.90
N ALA A 24 5.27 -18.72 4.84
CA ALA A 24 5.44 -20.15 4.55
C ALA A 24 4.17 -20.74 3.91
N ALA A 25 3.00 -20.50 4.51
CA ALA A 25 1.72 -20.96 3.98
C ALA A 25 1.41 -20.38 2.58
N ILE A 26 1.77 -19.12 2.32
CA ILE A 26 1.63 -18.50 1.00
C ILE A 26 2.54 -19.19 -0.03
N ASN A 27 3.80 -19.48 0.31
CA ASN A 27 4.73 -20.18 -0.58
C ASN A 27 4.24 -21.59 -0.91
N ASP A 28 3.72 -22.31 0.08
CA ASP A 28 3.12 -23.64 -0.13
C ASP A 28 1.90 -23.56 -1.03
N ALA A 29 1.01 -22.59 -0.79
CA ALA A 29 -0.16 -22.36 -1.63
C ALA A 29 0.20 -21.98 -3.08
N GLN A 30 1.25 -21.17 -3.29
CA GLN A 30 1.77 -20.84 -4.62
C GLN A 30 2.30 -22.08 -5.35
N SER A 31 3.06 -22.92 -4.65
CA SER A 31 3.57 -24.19 -5.19
C SER A 31 2.42 -25.12 -5.60
N GLN A 32 1.41 -25.28 -4.74
CA GLN A 32 0.21 -26.07 -5.05
C GLN A 32 -0.56 -25.51 -6.25
N ASN A 33 -0.72 -24.18 -6.32
CA ASN A 33 -1.41 -23.54 -7.44
C ASN A 33 -0.68 -23.75 -8.77
N HIS A 34 0.66 -23.68 -8.74
CA HIS A 34 1.50 -23.95 -9.90
C HIS A 34 1.39 -25.41 -10.37
N GLN A 35 1.38 -26.37 -9.43
CA GLN A 35 1.17 -27.79 -9.74
C GLN A 35 -0.22 -28.07 -10.32
N ALA A 36 -1.26 -27.44 -9.78
CA ALA A 36 -2.62 -27.52 -10.32
C ALA A 36 -2.68 -27.00 -11.77
N GLY A 37 -2.10 -25.82 -12.03
CA GLY A 37 -2.02 -25.27 -13.38
C GLY A 37 -1.27 -26.17 -14.37
N ASN A 38 -0.18 -26.81 -13.94
CA ASN A 38 0.54 -27.78 -14.77
C ASN A 38 -0.28 -29.03 -15.07
N THR A 39 -1.07 -29.51 -14.11
CA THR A 39 -1.98 -30.65 -14.28
C THR A 39 -3.07 -30.33 -15.32
N ILE A 40 -3.71 -29.17 -15.23
CA ILE A 40 -4.71 -28.72 -16.20
C ILE A 40 -4.10 -28.60 -17.59
N LYS A 41 -2.90 -28.01 -17.69
CA LYS A 41 -2.17 -27.91 -18.97
C LYS A 41 -1.90 -29.29 -19.57
N ALA A 42 -1.54 -30.27 -18.74
CA ALA A 42 -1.33 -31.64 -19.18
C ALA A 42 -2.63 -32.32 -19.65
N GLN A 43 -3.76 -32.11 -18.95
CA GLN A 43 -5.07 -32.61 -19.37
C GLN A 43 -5.52 -32.03 -20.72
N ILE A 44 -5.35 -30.71 -20.93
CA ILE A 44 -5.64 -30.07 -22.22
C ILE A 44 -4.77 -30.68 -23.33
N THR A 45 -3.49 -30.95 -23.05
CA THR A 45 -2.56 -31.45 -24.07
C THR A 45 -2.72 -32.96 -24.32
N GLY A 46 -3.17 -33.72 -23.33
CA GLY A 46 -3.20 -35.20 -23.35
C GLY A 46 -4.58 -35.84 -23.53
N GLU A 47 -5.66 -35.23 -23.03
CA GLU A 47 -7.02 -35.82 -23.02
C GLU A 47 -8.02 -35.10 -23.94
N ALA A 48 -7.75 -33.86 -24.37
CA ALA A 48 -8.61 -33.18 -25.33
C ALA A 48 -8.40 -33.71 -26.76
N LYS A 49 -8.88 -34.92 -27.03
CA LYS A 49 -9.32 -35.24 -28.40
C LYS A 49 -10.54 -34.39 -28.66
N LEU A 50 -10.31 -33.14 -29.08
CA LEU A 50 -11.37 -32.25 -29.53
C LEU A 50 -12.15 -32.98 -30.62
N ASN A 51 -13.40 -33.35 -30.33
CA ASN A 51 -14.23 -34.11 -31.26
C ASN A 51 -15.22 -33.14 -31.91
N PHE A 52 -15.02 -32.89 -33.20
CA PHE A 52 -15.88 -31.99 -33.98
C PHE A 52 -16.72 -32.73 -35.04
N ASP A 53 -16.87 -34.05 -34.89
CA ASP A 53 -17.47 -34.91 -35.91
C ASP A 53 -19.01 -34.77 -36.00
N SER A 54 -19.67 -34.30 -34.93
CA SER A 54 -21.11 -34.01 -34.93
C SER A 54 -21.46 -32.75 -34.14
N TYR A 55 -22.68 -32.21 -34.36
CA TYR A 55 -23.16 -31.05 -33.60
C TYR A 55 -23.26 -31.33 -32.09
N ALA A 56 -23.60 -32.56 -31.71
CA ALA A 56 -23.61 -32.96 -30.30
C ALA A 56 -22.19 -33.01 -29.72
N ASP A 57 -21.25 -33.62 -30.44
CA ASP A 57 -19.83 -33.69 -30.02
C ASP A 57 -19.18 -32.29 -29.92
N ASN A 58 -19.56 -31.38 -30.83
CA ASN A 58 -19.16 -29.98 -30.76
C ASN A 58 -19.62 -29.34 -29.45
N LEU A 59 -20.89 -29.55 -29.07
CA LEU A 59 -21.47 -28.97 -27.87
C LEU A 59 -20.80 -29.49 -26.60
N ASP A 60 -20.52 -30.80 -26.54
CA ASP A 60 -19.79 -31.42 -25.42
C ASP A 60 -18.34 -30.91 -25.34
N THR A 61 -17.67 -30.77 -26.49
CA THR A 61 -16.32 -30.20 -26.57
C THR A 61 -16.29 -28.75 -26.09
N PHE A 62 -17.27 -27.92 -26.49
CA PHE A 62 -17.36 -26.54 -26.03
C PHE A 62 -17.64 -26.44 -24.53
N ALA A 63 -18.51 -27.28 -23.99
CA ALA A 63 -18.79 -27.32 -22.55
C ALA A 63 -17.55 -27.72 -21.73
N ALA A 64 -16.76 -28.69 -22.23
CA ALA A 64 -15.51 -29.09 -21.61
C ALA A 64 -14.47 -27.95 -21.63
N LEU A 65 -14.30 -27.27 -22.77
CA LEU A 65 -13.40 -26.12 -22.88
C LEU A 65 -13.81 -24.95 -21.98
N GLU A 66 -15.11 -24.66 -21.88
CA GLU A 66 -15.61 -23.62 -20.98
C GLU A 66 -15.31 -23.94 -19.52
N THR A 67 -15.46 -25.22 -19.13
CA THR A 67 -15.14 -25.67 -17.77
C THR A 67 -13.66 -25.47 -17.45
N ILE A 68 -12.78 -25.85 -18.38
CA ILE A 68 -11.32 -25.68 -18.24
C ILE A 68 -10.94 -24.20 -18.16
N ASN A 69 -11.53 -23.35 -19.01
CA ASN A 69 -11.24 -21.91 -18.98
C ASN A 69 -11.63 -21.29 -17.64
N LYS A 70 -12.79 -21.65 -17.08
CA LYS A 70 -13.21 -21.19 -15.74
C LYS A 70 -12.25 -21.64 -14.63
N GLU A 71 -11.71 -22.84 -14.74
CA GLU A 71 -10.73 -23.35 -13.79
C GLU A 71 -9.40 -22.58 -13.87
N ILE A 72 -8.92 -22.32 -15.10
CA ILE A 72 -7.75 -21.47 -15.35
C ILE A 72 -7.95 -20.07 -14.76
N ASP A 73 -9.10 -19.45 -15.02
CA ASP A 73 -9.43 -18.13 -14.49
C ASP A 73 -9.42 -18.11 -12.96
N MET A 74 -9.96 -19.14 -12.31
CA MET A 74 -9.93 -19.27 -10.86
C MET A 74 -8.48 -19.39 -10.33
N LEU A 75 -7.64 -20.18 -11.00
CA LEU A 75 -6.22 -20.32 -10.61
C LEU A 75 -5.45 -19.02 -10.80
N ASN A 76 -5.71 -18.27 -11.86
CA ASN A 76 -5.08 -16.96 -12.10
C ASN A 76 -5.46 -15.98 -11.00
N LEU A 77 -6.75 -15.84 -10.69
CA LEU A 77 -7.23 -14.99 -9.59
C LEU A 77 -6.59 -15.37 -8.25
N LYS A 78 -6.47 -16.68 -7.96
CA LYS A 78 -5.79 -17.16 -6.76
C LYS A 78 -4.30 -16.83 -6.76
N THR A 79 -3.63 -16.94 -7.92
CA THR A 79 -2.21 -16.58 -8.07
C THR A 79 -1.99 -15.11 -7.79
N ASP A 80 -2.78 -14.23 -8.40
CA ASP A 80 -2.66 -12.78 -8.23
C ASP A 80 -2.92 -12.37 -6.78
N SER A 81 -3.94 -12.97 -6.15
CA SER A 81 -4.22 -12.76 -4.72
C SER A 81 -3.07 -13.19 -3.82
N LEU A 82 -2.45 -14.35 -4.12
CA LEU A 82 -1.30 -14.84 -3.36
C LEU A 82 -0.05 -13.97 -3.55
N ILE A 83 0.19 -13.46 -4.77
CA ILE A 83 1.29 -12.53 -5.05
C ILE A 83 1.11 -11.24 -4.25
N ALA A 84 -0.07 -10.61 -4.33
CA ALA A 84 -0.35 -9.38 -3.59
C ALA A 84 -0.17 -9.57 -2.06
N ARG A 85 -0.72 -10.67 -1.52
CA ARG A 85 -0.60 -11.00 -0.09
C ARG A 85 0.85 -11.30 0.31
N LYS A 86 1.63 -11.93 -0.57
CA LYS A 86 3.06 -12.18 -0.35
C LYS A 86 3.83 -10.87 -0.25
N ASP A 87 3.60 -9.94 -1.17
CA ASP A 87 4.28 -8.66 -1.20
C ASP A 87 3.96 -7.82 0.05
N GLU A 88 2.69 -7.81 0.48
CA GLU A 88 2.28 -7.22 1.76
C GLU A 88 3.01 -7.87 2.95
N THR A 89 3.06 -9.21 2.98
CA THR A 89 3.71 -9.96 4.08
C THR A 89 5.22 -9.70 4.12
N LEU A 90 5.89 -9.62 2.96
CA LEU A 90 7.32 -9.30 2.88
C LEU A 90 7.62 -7.88 3.38
N ARG A 91 6.81 -6.88 3.00
CA ARG A 91 6.95 -5.51 3.53
C ARG A 91 6.80 -5.47 5.05
N LEU A 92 5.84 -6.21 5.59
CA LEU A 92 5.64 -6.30 7.03
C LEU A 92 6.75 -7.11 7.74
N LEU A 93 7.40 -8.07 7.07
CA LEU A 93 8.54 -8.78 7.66
C LEU A 93 9.79 -7.89 7.76
N GLU A 94 9.93 -6.85 6.94
CA GLU A 94 11.02 -5.88 7.15
C GLU A 94 10.77 -5.00 8.38
N GLN A 95 9.54 -4.53 8.55
CA GLN A 95 9.09 -3.75 9.68
C GLN A 95 7.57 -3.94 9.88
N PRO A 96 7.13 -4.75 10.87
CA PRO A 96 5.72 -5.09 11.04
C PRO A 96 4.82 -3.89 11.27
N TYR A 97 5.27 -2.94 12.07
CA TYR A 97 4.58 -1.68 12.31
C TYR A 97 5.60 -0.60 12.65
N PHE A 98 5.23 0.66 12.43
CA PHE A 98 6.06 1.81 12.75
C PHE A 98 5.48 2.66 13.89
N ALA A 99 4.20 2.48 14.23
CA ALA A 99 3.54 3.22 15.28
C ALA A 99 2.48 2.40 16.01
N LYS A 100 2.13 2.85 17.21
CA LYS A 100 0.97 2.42 17.97
C LYS A 100 0.21 3.65 18.47
N ILE A 101 -1.11 3.58 18.37
CA ILE A 101 -2.02 4.54 19.02
C ILE A 101 -2.91 3.79 20.00
N THR A 102 -3.11 4.39 21.17
CA THR A 102 -4.02 3.86 22.19
C THR A 102 -5.24 4.77 22.23
N LEU A 103 -6.42 4.22 21.95
CA LEU A 103 -7.66 4.96 21.80
C LEU A 103 -8.70 4.52 22.82
N THR A 104 -9.52 5.46 23.29
CA THR A 104 -10.78 5.16 23.99
C THR A 104 -11.94 5.64 23.11
N PHE A 105 -12.86 4.73 22.82
CA PHE A 105 -14.10 5.07 22.12
C PHE A 105 -15.14 5.65 23.09
N PRO A 106 -16.09 6.46 22.60
CA PRO A 106 -17.20 6.93 23.40
C PRO A 106 -17.94 5.75 24.04
N GLU A 107 -18.33 5.92 25.30
CA GLU A 107 -19.06 4.91 26.08
C GLU A 107 -18.25 3.66 26.51
N GLU A 108 -16.97 3.58 26.14
CA GLU A 108 -16.04 2.56 26.64
C GLU A 108 -15.18 3.11 27.77
N THR A 109 -14.89 2.28 28.77
CA THR A 109 -13.96 2.61 29.85
C THR A 109 -12.53 2.19 29.55
N ASP A 110 -12.38 1.15 28.74
CA ASP A 110 -11.09 0.55 28.45
C ASP A 110 -10.49 1.20 27.20
N SER A 111 -9.16 1.17 27.11
CA SER A 111 -8.44 1.65 25.93
C SER A 111 -7.98 0.48 25.08
N GLU A 112 -7.98 0.67 23.76
CA GLU A 112 -7.52 -0.30 22.79
C GLU A 112 -6.26 0.19 22.06
N ASP A 113 -5.32 -0.72 21.84
CA ASP A 113 -4.08 -0.47 21.12
C ASP A 113 -4.23 -0.83 19.63
N PHE A 114 -3.87 0.11 18.76
CA PHE A 114 -3.87 -0.06 17.31
C PHE A 114 -2.46 0.13 16.76
N TYR A 115 -1.89 -0.94 16.20
CA TYR A 115 -0.58 -0.93 15.56
C TYR A 115 -0.71 -0.53 14.10
N LEU A 116 0.08 0.45 13.65
CA LEU A 116 0.04 1.01 12.30
C LEU A 116 1.27 0.56 11.51
N GLY A 117 1.03 -0.03 10.34
CA GLY A 117 2.07 -0.56 9.45
C GLY A 117 1.93 -0.10 8.00
N SER A 118 2.85 -0.57 7.17
CA SER A 118 2.86 -0.30 5.73
C SER A 118 1.75 -1.03 4.97
N ALA A 119 1.22 -2.12 5.55
CA ALA A 119 0.09 -2.89 5.05
C ALA A 119 -0.80 -3.34 6.22
N SER A 120 -2.02 -3.77 5.93
CA SER A 120 -2.86 -4.45 6.94
C SER A 120 -2.44 -5.90 7.13
N TYR A 121 -2.57 -6.42 8.35
CA TYR A 121 -2.39 -7.84 8.63
C TYR A 121 -3.49 -8.36 9.54
N THR A 122 -4.07 -9.49 9.14
CA THR A 122 -5.07 -10.23 9.90
C THR A 122 -4.47 -11.60 10.22
N ASN A 123 -4.52 -12.01 11.49
CA ASN A 123 -4.00 -13.29 11.93
C ASN A 123 -4.88 -14.46 11.44
N GLN A 124 -4.49 -15.69 11.77
CA GLN A 124 -5.22 -16.89 11.37
C GLN A 124 -6.61 -17.01 12.01
N ASP A 125 -6.81 -16.37 13.16
CA ASP A 125 -8.07 -16.33 13.89
C ASP A 125 -9.06 -15.29 13.32
N GLY A 126 -8.63 -14.51 12.32
CA GLY A 126 -9.44 -13.48 11.68
C GLY A 126 -9.40 -12.13 12.39
N GLU A 127 -8.51 -11.95 13.37
CA GLU A 127 -8.36 -10.71 14.11
C GLU A 127 -7.38 -9.76 13.40
N PRO A 128 -7.75 -8.47 13.21
CA PRO A 128 -6.84 -7.48 12.68
C PRO A 128 -5.75 -7.15 13.71
N VAL A 129 -4.49 -7.34 13.33
CA VAL A 129 -3.33 -7.14 14.20
C VAL A 129 -2.58 -5.88 13.82
N ILE A 130 -2.41 -5.63 12.52
CA ILE A 130 -1.75 -4.44 11.98
C ILE A 130 -2.74 -3.73 11.07
N PHE A 131 -2.88 -2.43 11.28
CA PHE A 131 -3.70 -1.54 10.47
C PHE A 131 -2.81 -0.79 9.47
N ASP A 132 -3.28 -0.73 8.23
CA ASP A 132 -2.59 0.06 7.20
C ASP A 132 -2.60 1.56 7.56
N TRP A 133 -1.50 2.25 7.32
CA TRP A 133 -1.41 3.70 7.50
C TRP A 133 -2.46 4.49 6.69
N ARG A 134 -2.97 3.92 5.60
CA ARG A 134 -4.04 4.50 4.75
C ARG A 134 -5.44 4.31 5.33
N SER A 135 -5.58 3.48 6.37
CA SER A 135 -6.87 3.24 7.02
C SER A 135 -7.45 4.55 7.62
N PRO A 136 -8.78 4.64 7.77
CA PRO A 136 -9.42 5.78 8.44
C PRO A 136 -8.90 6.05 9.85
N ILE A 137 -8.69 4.99 10.65
CA ILE A 137 -8.27 5.10 12.05
C ILE A 137 -6.85 5.65 12.19
N ALA A 138 -5.97 5.37 11.22
CA ALA A 138 -4.62 5.91 11.17
C ALA A 138 -4.59 7.44 11.02
N ASP A 139 -5.68 8.08 10.60
CA ASP A 139 -5.76 9.55 10.56
C ASP A 139 -5.54 10.17 11.94
N VAL A 140 -5.97 9.50 13.01
CA VAL A 140 -5.80 9.95 14.40
C VAL A 140 -4.32 10.14 14.75
N TYR A 141 -3.45 9.25 14.26
CA TYR A 141 -2.00 9.34 14.47
C TYR A 141 -1.42 10.63 13.87
N TYR A 142 -1.89 11.02 12.68
CA TYR A 142 -1.38 12.15 11.90
C TYR A 142 -2.06 13.49 12.22
N GLN A 143 -3.22 13.52 12.87
CA GLN A 143 -3.89 14.77 13.26
C GLN A 143 -3.16 15.56 14.36
N GLN A 144 -2.15 14.95 15.00
CA GLN A 144 -1.27 15.56 15.99
C GLN A 144 -2.01 16.22 17.18
N THR A 145 -3.21 15.75 17.50
CA THR A 145 -4.02 16.27 18.62
C THR A 145 -4.17 15.16 19.65
N PHE A 146 -3.56 15.35 20.82
CA PHE A 146 -3.73 14.45 21.96
C PHE A 146 -5.06 14.72 22.67
N GLY A 147 -5.71 13.70 23.23
CA GLY A 147 -7.03 13.82 23.85
C GLY A 147 -8.18 13.69 22.84
N PRO A 148 -9.34 14.35 23.08
CA PRO A 148 -10.53 14.19 22.26
C PRO A 148 -10.31 14.59 20.80
N THR A 149 -10.59 13.67 19.90
CA THR A 149 -10.46 13.84 18.45
C THR A 149 -11.49 12.97 17.70
N SER A 150 -11.40 12.88 16.39
CA SER A 150 -12.28 12.05 15.58
C SER A 150 -11.64 11.72 14.23
N TYR A 151 -12.09 10.64 13.60
CA TYR A 151 -11.74 10.31 12.22
C TYR A 151 -13.00 10.01 11.39
N GLN A 152 -12.87 10.08 10.07
CA GLN A 152 -13.98 9.82 9.14
C GLN A 152 -13.91 8.40 8.58
N ALA A 153 -14.95 7.59 8.82
CA ALA A 153 -15.06 6.26 8.24
C ALA A 153 -16.48 6.05 7.69
N ASN A 154 -16.59 5.55 6.46
CA ASN A 154 -17.88 5.26 5.81
C ASN A 154 -18.89 6.43 5.86
N GLY A 155 -18.41 7.66 5.70
CA GLY A 155 -19.23 8.87 5.75
C GLY A 155 -19.71 9.28 7.15
N ARG A 156 -19.17 8.67 8.21
CA ARG A 156 -19.48 9.00 9.60
C ARG A 156 -18.23 9.49 10.33
N GLN A 157 -18.42 10.52 11.14
CA GLN A 157 -17.42 10.97 12.09
C GLN A 157 -17.46 10.05 13.31
N ILE A 158 -16.34 9.39 13.60
CA ILE A 158 -16.18 8.53 14.77
C ILE A 158 -15.36 9.33 15.80
N PRO A 159 -15.97 9.77 16.91
CA PRO A 159 -15.23 10.41 18.00
C PRO A 159 -14.37 9.37 18.71
N VAL A 160 -13.18 9.77 19.15
CA VAL A 160 -12.25 8.94 19.96
C VAL A 160 -11.40 9.85 20.85
N THR A 161 -10.82 9.30 21.91
CA THR A 161 -9.79 9.98 22.70
C THR A 161 -8.45 9.31 22.43
N LEU A 162 -7.45 10.07 21.96
CA LEU A 162 -6.09 9.59 21.80
C LEU A 162 -5.36 9.66 23.15
N ASN A 163 -5.10 8.49 23.75
CA ASN A 163 -4.46 8.34 25.07
C ASN A 163 -2.96 8.13 24.99
N GLN A 164 -2.47 7.55 23.90
CA GLN A 164 -1.04 7.36 23.69
C GLN A 164 -0.72 7.33 22.20
N ARG A 165 0.45 7.90 21.86
CA ARG A 165 1.05 7.79 20.54
C ARG A 165 2.50 7.39 20.69
N ARG A 166 2.82 6.19 20.21
CA ARG A 166 4.15 5.59 20.24
C ARG A 166 4.67 5.43 18.82
N GLN A 167 5.91 5.82 18.57
CA GLN A 167 6.62 5.52 17.35
C GLN A 167 7.72 4.50 17.66
N PHE A 168 7.88 3.52 16.78
CA PHE A 168 8.85 2.45 16.94
C PHE A 168 9.98 2.57 15.93
N GLN A 169 11.16 2.16 16.36
CA GLN A 169 12.28 1.80 15.52
C GLN A 169 12.43 0.28 15.59
N ILE A 170 12.02 -0.40 14.53
CA ILE A 170 12.02 -1.87 14.44
C ILE A 170 12.80 -2.29 13.20
N GLN A 171 13.55 -3.38 13.34
CA GLN A 171 14.18 -4.07 12.24
C GLN A 171 13.83 -5.55 12.34
N ALA A 172 13.01 -6.05 11.42
CA ALA A 172 12.49 -7.41 11.42
C ALA A 172 11.80 -7.77 12.76
N ASP A 173 12.38 -8.71 13.52
CA ASP A 173 11.88 -9.17 14.81
C ASP A 173 12.48 -8.42 16.01
N GLN A 174 13.35 -7.43 15.77
CA GLN A 174 14.06 -6.71 16.81
C GLN A 174 13.49 -5.31 17.01
N LEU A 175 13.04 -5.02 18.23
CA LEU A 175 12.76 -3.68 18.69
C LEU A 175 14.10 -3.00 19.01
N ILE A 176 14.40 -1.90 18.33
CA ILE A 176 15.62 -1.11 18.55
C ILE A 176 15.35 -0.07 19.62
N ASP A 177 14.29 0.72 19.43
CA ASP A 177 13.84 1.75 20.38
C ASP A 177 12.38 2.14 20.12
N PHE A 178 11.77 2.89 21.05
CA PHE A 178 10.48 3.54 20.83
C PHE A 178 10.38 4.88 21.56
N PHE A 179 9.52 5.75 21.05
CA PHE A 179 9.30 7.08 21.60
C PHE A 179 7.82 7.39 21.71
N ASP A 180 7.39 7.78 22.92
CA ASP A 180 6.06 8.33 23.14
C ASP A 180 6.10 9.85 22.91
N THR A 181 5.23 10.35 22.02
CA THR A 181 5.24 11.77 21.63
C THR A 181 3.93 12.46 21.98
N GLN A 182 3.98 13.42 22.90
CA GLN A 182 2.81 14.26 23.26
C GLN A 182 2.57 15.42 22.29
N ILE A 183 3.63 15.91 21.63
CA ILE A 183 3.58 16.98 20.62
C ILE A 183 4.07 16.41 19.30
N ALA A 184 3.52 16.89 18.19
CA ALA A 184 4.05 16.64 16.85
C ALA A 184 5.57 16.83 16.82
N ILE A 185 6.26 15.94 16.14
CA ILE A 185 7.71 16.00 15.96
C ILE A 185 8.04 17.28 15.15
N GLU A 186 8.43 18.35 15.85
CA GLU A 186 9.00 19.56 15.26
C GLU A 186 10.54 19.55 15.26
N ASP A 187 11.19 18.46 15.68
CA ASP A 187 12.64 18.49 15.92
C ASP A 187 13.45 17.64 14.91
N PRO A 188 14.04 18.27 13.87
CA PRO A 188 15.05 17.69 13.00
C PRO A 188 16.27 17.09 13.73
N LEU A 189 16.51 17.47 14.99
CA LEU A 189 17.62 16.95 15.80
C LEU A 189 17.35 15.52 16.31
N LEU A 190 16.09 15.13 16.53
CA LEU A 190 15.70 13.75 16.86
C LEU A 190 15.81 12.83 15.61
N LEU A 191 15.55 13.39 14.43
CA LEU A 191 15.74 12.73 13.13
C LEU A 191 17.23 12.48 12.79
N ALA A 192 18.16 13.23 13.39
CA ALA A 192 19.59 13.00 13.21
C ALA A 192 20.08 11.72 13.90
N THR A 193 19.47 11.33 15.03
CA THR A 193 19.72 10.06 15.71
C THR A 193 19.10 8.87 14.96
N LEU A 194 18.02 9.11 14.20
CA LEU A 194 17.37 8.12 13.34
C LEU A 194 18.15 7.78 12.05
N LYS A 195 19.16 8.57 11.66
CA LYS A 195 19.94 8.35 10.43
C LYS A 195 20.99 7.25 10.52
N GLU A 196 21.32 6.74 11.70
CA GLU A 196 22.31 5.65 11.84
C GLU A 196 21.71 4.24 11.66
N ALA A 197 20.38 4.10 11.60
CA ALA A 197 19.75 2.82 11.33
C ALA A 197 19.38 2.69 9.85
N LYS A 198 19.85 1.59 9.24
CA LYS A 198 19.47 1.14 7.90
C LYS A 198 18.01 0.66 7.89
N THR A 199 17.06 1.57 8.06
CA THR A 199 15.65 1.28 7.83
C THR A 199 15.34 1.48 6.35
N THR A 200 14.50 0.63 5.76
CA THR A 200 14.06 0.77 4.36
C THR A 200 13.41 2.14 4.16
N GLN A 201 13.72 2.84 3.06
CA GLN A 201 13.37 4.26 2.85
C GLN A 201 11.87 4.56 2.99
N MET A 202 11.00 3.56 2.80
CA MET A 202 9.57 3.75 2.69
C MET A 202 8.83 3.85 4.03
N SER A 203 9.18 3.04 5.05
CA SER A 203 8.58 3.18 6.39
C SER A 203 8.99 4.48 7.08
N ALA A 204 10.20 4.96 6.80
CA ALA A 204 10.67 6.27 7.25
C ALA A 204 9.83 7.41 6.67
N ILE A 205 9.33 7.29 5.43
CA ILE A 205 8.54 8.34 4.75
C ILE A 205 7.09 8.38 5.24
N THR A 206 6.45 7.23 5.51
CA THR A 206 5.05 7.18 5.99
C THR A 206 4.91 7.44 7.49
N ALA A 207 5.89 7.04 8.30
CA ALA A 207 5.90 7.35 9.73
C ALA A 207 6.10 8.85 10.02
N THR A 208 6.72 9.58 9.10
CA THR A 208 7.07 11.01 9.27
C THR A 208 6.10 11.98 8.60
N ILE A 209 4.94 11.50 8.11
CA ILE A 209 3.93 12.36 7.50
C ILE A 209 3.48 13.42 8.51
N GLN A 210 3.64 14.68 8.13
CA GLN A 210 3.22 15.82 8.94
C GLN A 210 1.71 16.06 8.83
N LYS A 211 1.11 16.75 9.80
CA LYS A 211 -0.33 17.04 9.80
C LYS A 211 -0.79 17.79 8.55
N GLU A 212 -0.03 18.78 8.11
CA GLU A 212 -0.31 19.58 6.92
C GLU A 212 -0.26 18.68 5.68
N GLN A 213 0.74 17.80 5.60
CA GLN A 213 0.88 16.82 4.52
C GLN A 213 -0.27 15.81 4.53
N ASN A 214 -0.62 15.26 5.70
CA ASN A 214 -1.73 14.33 5.87
C ASN A 214 -3.07 14.95 5.45
N THR A 215 -3.27 16.24 5.76
CA THR A 215 -4.46 16.98 5.31
C THR A 215 -4.53 17.02 3.79
N ILE A 216 -3.42 17.27 3.10
CA ILE A 216 -3.34 17.26 1.63
C ILE A 216 -3.54 15.84 1.08
N ILE A 217 -2.92 14.83 1.68
CA ILE A 217 -3.03 13.42 1.28
C ILE A 217 -4.47 12.94 1.36
N ARG A 218 -5.16 13.24 2.47
CA ARG A 218 -6.53 12.79 2.75
C ARG A 218 -7.62 13.77 2.30
N GLN A 219 -7.27 14.86 1.59
CA GLN A 219 -8.25 15.83 1.10
C GLN A 219 -9.15 15.21 0.01
N GLN A 220 -10.45 15.37 0.16
CA GLN A 220 -11.49 14.70 -0.65
C GLN A 220 -12.69 15.62 -0.96
N THR A 221 -12.68 16.86 -0.46
CA THR A 221 -13.81 17.78 -0.65
C THR A 221 -13.77 18.50 -2.01
N THR A 222 -12.74 18.28 -2.81
CA THR A 222 -12.48 19.01 -4.05
C THR A 222 -12.07 18.07 -5.18
N ASP A 223 -12.64 18.28 -6.37
CA ASP A 223 -12.31 17.51 -7.58
C ASP A 223 -10.90 17.85 -8.14
N HIS A 224 -10.39 19.03 -7.80
CA HIS A 224 -9.09 19.52 -8.25
C HIS A 224 -8.24 19.97 -7.06
N LEU A 225 -6.95 19.64 -7.10
CA LEU A 225 -6.00 19.99 -6.07
C LEU A 225 -4.69 20.47 -6.70
N LEU A 226 -4.27 21.68 -6.36
CA LEU A 226 -2.96 22.22 -6.69
C LEU A 226 -2.07 22.16 -5.44
N ILE A 227 -0.92 21.50 -5.55
CA ILE A 227 0.08 21.42 -4.48
C ILE A 227 1.22 22.36 -4.86
N ASP A 228 1.27 23.51 -4.19
CA ASP A 228 2.35 24.50 -4.33
C ASP A 228 3.17 24.59 -3.04
N GLY A 229 4.47 24.88 -3.17
CA GLY A 229 5.38 24.96 -2.03
C GLY A 229 6.84 25.14 -2.43
N ILE A 230 7.67 25.54 -1.49
CA ILE A 230 9.10 25.81 -1.71
C ILE A 230 9.92 24.54 -1.99
N ALA A 231 11.09 24.68 -2.61
CA ALA A 231 12.01 23.56 -2.80
C ALA A 231 12.33 22.87 -1.46
N GLY A 232 12.34 21.54 -1.44
CA GLY A 232 12.60 20.74 -0.23
C GLY A 232 11.39 20.51 0.68
N SER A 233 10.21 21.09 0.42
CA SER A 233 9.01 20.92 1.26
C SER A 233 8.32 19.54 1.17
N GLY A 234 8.93 18.56 0.50
CA GLY A 234 8.37 17.20 0.37
C GLY A 234 7.20 17.03 -0.61
N LYS A 235 6.93 17.99 -1.51
CA LYS A 235 5.80 17.94 -2.47
C LYS A 235 5.68 16.60 -3.21
N THR A 236 6.79 16.10 -3.74
CA THR A 236 6.83 14.82 -4.48
C THR A 236 6.40 13.66 -3.60
N SER A 237 6.89 13.60 -2.36
CA SER A 237 6.50 12.59 -1.37
C SER A 237 5.00 12.66 -1.04
N VAL A 238 4.49 13.88 -0.82
CA VAL A 238 3.06 14.12 -0.57
C VAL A 238 2.20 13.66 -1.74
N ILE A 239 2.63 13.92 -2.99
CA ILE A 239 1.93 13.47 -4.19
C ILE A 239 1.86 11.94 -4.24
N PHE A 240 2.96 11.24 -4.00
CA PHE A 240 2.96 9.77 -4.03
C PHE A 240 2.15 9.15 -2.90
N GLN A 241 2.26 9.69 -1.69
CA GLN A 241 1.43 9.27 -0.57
C GLN A 241 -0.06 9.51 -0.85
N ARG A 242 -0.39 10.63 -1.49
CA ARG A 242 -1.77 10.92 -1.93
C ARG A 242 -2.26 9.92 -2.96
N ILE A 243 -1.46 9.62 -3.99
CA ILE A 243 -1.83 8.61 -5.01
C ILE A 243 -2.04 7.26 -4.33
N ALA A 244 -1.13 6.85 -3.45
CA ALA A 244 -1.25 5.59 -2.75
C ALA A 244 -2.49 5.52 -1.83
N TYR A 245 -2.81 6.63 -1.14
CA TYR A 245 -4.02 6.75 -0.35
C TYR A 245 -5.30 6.65 -1.20
N LEU A 246 -5.33 7.33 -2.35
CA LEU A 246 -6.47 7.30 -3.28
C LEU A 246 -6.69 5.89 -3.84
N LEU A 247 -5.64 5.24 -4.33
CA LEU A 247 -5.69 3.87 -4.84
C LEU A 247 -6.19 2.89 -3.78
N TYR A 248 -5.64 2.96 -2.54
CA TYR A 248 -6.11 2.13 -1.44
C TYR A 248 -7.59 2.33 -1.13
N ARG A 249 -8.04 3.59 -1.04
CA ARG A 249 -9.41 3.91 -0.69
C ARG A 249 -10.39 3.51 -1.80
N GLN A 250 -10.01 3.73 -3.05
CA GLN A 250 -10.85 3.50 -4.22
C GLN A 250 -10.59 2.16 -4.90
N ARG A 251 -9.84 1.23 -4.29
CA ARG A 251 -9.50 -0.09 -4.86
C ARG A 251 -10.69 -0.96 -5.32
N LYS A 252 -11.91 -0.63 -4.90
CA LYS A 252 -13.15 -1.29 -5.36
C LYS A 252 -13.81 -0.62 -6.56
N GLU A 253 -13.51 0.66 -6.77
CA GLU A 253 -14.18 1.55 -7.73
C GLU A 253 -13.25 1.99 -8.87
N LEU A 254 -11.94 2.10 -8.60
CA LEU A 254 -10.91 2.47 -9.55
C LEU A 254 -10.03 1.26 -9.85
N ALA A 255 -9.99 0.89 -11.12
CA ALA A 255 -8.95 0.03 -11.66
C ALA A 255 -7.68 0.85 -11.91
N LEU A 256 -6.52 0.22 -11.80
CA LEU A 256 -5.20 0.87 -11.97
C LEU A 256 -5.03 1.53 -13.36
N ASN A 257 -5.69 0.99 -14.38
CA ASN A 257 -5.69 1.54 -15.74
C ASN A 257 -6.59 2.77 -15.91
N GLU A 258 -7.37 3.15 -14.89
CA GLU A 258 -8.21 4.36 -14.87
C GLU A 258 -7.46 5.57 -14.28
N VAL A 259 -6.23 5.37 -13.81
CA VAL A 259 -5.35 6.44 -13.30
C VAL A 259 -4.23 6.71 -14.30
N LEU A 260 -4.13 7.96 -14.76
CA LEU A 260 -3.04 8.43 -15.61
C LEU A 260 -2.15 9.40 -14.84
N MET A 261 -0.86 9.08 -14.76
CA MET A 261 0.18 9.98 -14.29
C MET A 261 0.93 10.56 -15.49
N ILE A 262 1.11 11.88 -15.49
CA ILE A 262 1.94 12.57 -16.49
C ILE A 262 3.22 13.04 -15.82
N SER A 263 4.33 12.40 -16.20
CA SER A 263 5.67 12.70 -15.68
C SER A 263 6.41 13.72 -16.56
N PRO A 264 7.27 14.56 -15.99
CA PRO A 264 8.03 15.54 -16.77
C PRO A 264 9.09 14.90 -17.68
N ASN A 265 9.65 13.75 -17.30
CA ASN A 265 10.68 13.04 -18.05
C ASN A 265 10.74 11.55 -17.64
N ARG A 266 11.49 10.75 -18.40
CA ARG A 266 11.65 9.30 -18.16
C ARG A 266 12.32 8.96 -16.83
N LEU A 267 13.32 9.73 -16.39
CA LEU A 267 13.96 9.50 -15.08
C LEU A 267 12.94 9.60 -13.93
N PHE A 268 11.98 10.52 -14.04
CA PHE A 268 10.90 10.65 -13.07
C PHE A 268 9.90 9.50 -13.16
N GLN A 269 9.67 8.93 -14.36
CA GLN A 269 8.85 7.73 -14.52
C GLN A 269 9.48 6.53 -13.82
N ASP A 270 10.77 6.29 -14.05
CA ASP A 270 11.51 5.18 -13.44
C ASP A 270 11.50 5.31 -11.91
N TYR A 271 11.64 6.53 -11.40
CA TYR A 271 11.54 6.81 -9.98
C TYR A 271 10.15 6.48 -9.41
N ILE A 272 9.07 6.86 -10.09
CA ILE A 272 7.69 6.50 -9.67
C ILE A 272 7.49 4.98 -9.64
N ALA A 273 8.00 4.30 -10.68
CA ALA A 273 7.90 2.85 -10.82
C ALA A 273 8.62 2.08 -9.70
N GLN A 274 9.53 2.74 -8.98
CA GLN A 274 10.19 2.19 -7.80
C GLN A 274 9.46 2.54 -6.49
N VAL A 275 8.97 3.78 -6.35
CA VAL A 275 8.44 4.29 -5.07
C VAL A 275 7.02 3.80 -4.75
N LEU A 276 6.12 3.72 -5.73
CA LEU A 276 4.74 3.29 -5.48
C LEU A 276 4.65 1.82 -5.02
N PRO A 277 5.42 0.87 -5.60
CA PRO A 277 5.47 -0.50 -5.10
C PRO A 277 5.94 -0.58 -3.65
N ASP A 278 6.90 0.26 -3.27
CA ASP A 278 7.31 0.34 -1.87
C ASP A 278 6.12 0.77 -1.00
N LEU A 279 5.34 1.78 -1.41
CA LEU A 279 4.09 2.21 -0.74
C LEU A 279 2.95 1.18 -0.78
N GLY A 280 3.18 0.00 -1.34
CA GLY A 280 2.21 -1.08 -1.41
C GLY A 280 1.14 -0.86 -2.46
N GLU A 281 1.45 -0.11 -3.52
CA GLU A 281 0.55 0.15 -4.64
C GLU A 281 1.21 -0.19 -5.96
N GLN A 282 0.41 -0.70 -6.91
CA GLN A 282 0.91 -0.87 -8.27
C GLN A 282 1.07 0.49 -8.94
N THR A 283 2.03 0.59 -9.86
CA THR A 283 2.24 1.83 -10.60
C THR A 283 1.13 1.99 -11.64
N PRO A 284 0.33 3.06 -11.60
CA PRO A 284 -0.69 3.33 -12.62
C PRO A 284 -0.03 3.69 -13.96
N VAL A 285 -0.84 3.87 -15.01
CA VAL A 285 -0.32 4.26 -16.32
C VAL A 285 0.45 5.58 -16.17
N ASN A 286 1.75 5.54 -16.50
CA ASN A 286 2.64 6.68 -16.35
C ASN A 286 3.29 7.03 -17.68
N LEU A 287 2.96 8.21 -18.21
CA LEU A 287 3.46 8.69 -19.50
C LEU A 287 4.15 10.04 -19.34
N THR A 288 5.16 10.32 -20.15
CA THR A 288 5.60 11.70 -20.37
C THR A 288 4.58 12.39 -21.26
N LEU A 289 4.55 13.73 -21.23
CA LEU A 289 3.69 14.48 -22.14
C LEU A 289 3.99 14.11 -23.60
N GLN A 290 5.26 13.91 -23.96
CA GLN A 290 5.66 13.47 -25.30
C GLN A 290 5.06 12.11 -25.67
N GLN A 291 5.13 11.13 -24.76
CA GLN A 291 4.56 9.79 -25.00
C GLN A 291 3.03 9.83 -25.11
N LEU A 292 2.38 10.66 -24.32
CA LEU A 292 0.93 10.85 -24.41
C LEU A 292 0.54 11.45 -25.76
N LEU A 293 1.24 12.50 -26.21
CA LEU A 293 0.99 13.11 -27.52
C LEU A 293 1.23 12.12 -28.67
N ALA A 294 2.27 11.29 -28.60
CA ALA A 294 2.54 10.25 -29.59
C ALA A 294 1.45 9.18 -29.71
N GLN A 295 0.64 8.98 -28.66
CA GLN A 295 -0.51 8.08 -28.71
C GLN A 295 -1.77 8.74 -29.27
N LEU A 296 -1.87 10.07 -29.21
CA LEU A 296 -3.08 10.82 -29.55
C LEU A 296 -2.99 11.55 -30.90
N LEU A 297 -1.79 11.83 -31.38
CA LEU A 297 -1.55 12.63 -32.58
C LEU A 297 -0.89 11.81 -33.69
N PRO A 298 -1.11 12.18 -34.97
CA PRO A 298 -0.29 11.69 -36.08
C PRO A 298 1.20 11.92 -35.83
N GLU A 299 2.04 11.03 -36.35
CA GLU A 299 3.51 11.00 -36.14
C GLU A 299 4.16 12.38 -36.41
N GLU A 300 3.71 13.06 -37.46
CA GLU A 300 4.16 14.39 -37.90
C GLU A 300 3.97 15.50 -36.84
N LEU A 301 2.92 15.38 -36.02
CA LEU A 301 2.61 16.34 -34.94
C LEU A 301 3.16 15.87 -33.60
N ALA A 302 3.22 14.56 -33.38
CA ALA A 302 3.75 13.95 -32.17
C ALA A 302 5.24 14.26 -31.98
N ASP A 303 6.05 14.24 -33.05
CA ASP A 303 7.49 14.44 -32.98
C ASP A 303 7.93 15.90 -32.81
N LEU A 304 6.98 16.84 -32.81
CA LEU A 304 7.29 18.25 -32.55
C LEU A 304 7.80 18.40 -31.11
N PRO A 305 8.91 19.14 -30.91
CA PRO A 305 9.44 19.36 -29.58
C PRO A 305 8.43 20.14 -28.74
N ILE A 306 8.08 19.61 -27.58
CA ILE A 306 7.35 20.37 -26.57
C ILE A 306 8.25 21.54 -26.17
N ALA A 307 7.78 22.76 -26.40
CA ALA A 307 8.51 23.97 -26.04
C ALA A 307 8.96 23.86 -24.57
N ALA A 308 10.25 24.12 -24.32
CA ALA A 308 10.77 24.14 -22.95
C ALA A 308 9.90 25.07 -22.11
N GLN A 309 9.59 24.67 -20.87
CA GLN A 309 8.87 25.54 -19.95
C GLN A 309 9.62 26.89 -19.90
N PRO A 310 8.91 28.02 -20.03
CA PRO A 310 9.55 29.32 -19.85
C PRO A 310 10.18 29.33 -18.46
N VAL A 311 11.48 29.60 -18.41
CA VAL A 311 12.21 29.73 -17.15
C VAL A 311 11.54 30.88 -16.40
N THR A 312 10.84 30.59 -15.31
CA THR A 312 10.32 31.64 -14.43
C THR A 312 11.52 32.45 -13.95
N PRO A 313 11.57 33.77 -14.20
CA PRO A 313 12.66 34.59 -13.69
C PRO A 313 12.63 34.52 -12.17
N SER A 314 13.76 34.14 -11.58
CA SER A 314 13.97 34.23 -10.14
C SER A 314 13.85 35.70 -9.72
N ASN A 315 12.78 36.05 -9.02
CA ASN A 315 12.66 37.32 -8.31
C ASN A 315 13.33 37.23 -6.94
#